data_AF-A0AAD7EE15-F1
#
_entry.id   AF-A0AAD7EE15-F1
#
_cell.length_a   1.000
_cell.length_b   1.000
_cell.length_c   1.000
_cell.angle_alpha   90.00
_cell.angle_beta   90.00
_cell.angle_gamma   90.00
#
_symmetry.space_group_name_H-M   'P 1'
#
loop_
_entity.id
_entity.type
_entity.pdbx_description
1 polymer ?
#
loop_
_entity_poly.entity_id
_entity_poly.type
_entity_poly.pdbx_seq_one_letter_code
_entity_poly.pdbx_strand_id
1 'polypeptide(L)'
;MDIAVIRALYEINVFSPVCMMQEFLPLLIASGKRCVINNGSLMGVMPLPFSAAYNSTKAALRSFGDTLGLEVAPFKGACCL
;
A
#
# COMPACT_ATOMS: atom_id res chain seq x y z
N MET A 1 5.16 -6.48 22.51
CA MET A 1 4.71 -5.31 21.72
C MET A 1 3.24 -5.13 22.02
N ASP A 2 2.81 -3.95 22.43
CA ASP A 2 1.41 -3.67 22.77
C ASP A 2 0.53 -3.71 21.50
N ILE A 3 -0.61 -4.39 21.59
CA ILE A 3 -1.55 -4.55 20.49
C ILE A 3 -2.11 -3.19 20.03
N ALA A 4 -2.24 -2.22 20.93
CA ALA A 4 -2.70 -0.88 20.57
C ALA A 4 -1.70 -0.20 19.62
N VAL A 5 -0.40 -0.36 19.87
CA VAL A 5 0.68 0.15 19.00
C VAL A 5 0.67 -0.56 17.65
N ILE A 6 0.45 -1.87 17.63
CA ILE A 6 0.36 -2.62 16.36
C ILE A 6 -0.82 -2.12 15.51
N ARG A 7 -2.00 -1.92 16.13
CA ARG A 7 -3.15 -1.35 15.43
C ARG A 7 -2.84 0.01 14.85
N ALA A 8 -2.26 0.92 15.64
CA ALA A 8 -1.86 2.24 15.16
C ALA A 8 -0.88 2.19 13.97
N LEU A 9 0.07 1.24 13.98
CA LEU A 9 0.98 1.04 12.84
C LEU A 9 0.24 0.57 11.58
N TYR A 10 -0.76 -0.29 11.71
CA TYR A 10 -1.59 -0.72 10.57
C TYR A 10 -2.49 0.41 10.05
N GLU A 11 -3.09 1.20 10.94
CA GLU A 11 -3.87 2.37 10.57
C GLU A 11 -3.05 3.33 9.70
N ILE A 12 -1.82 3.64 10.12
CA ILE A 12 -0.97 4.61 9.42
C ILE A 12 -0.36 4.02 8.15
N ASN A 13 0.21 2.81 8.22
CA ASN A 13 1.02 2.28 7.12
C ASN A 13 0.23 1.47 6.10
N VAL A 14 -0.99 1.03 6.42
CA VAL A 14 -1.80 0.18 5.53
C VAL A 14 -3.13 0.84 5.23
N PHE A 15 -3.97 1.07 6.25
CA PHE A 15 -5.34 1.50 6.01
C PHE A 15 -5.44 2.93 5.48
N SER A 16 -4.62 3.86 5.97
CA SER A 16 -4.58 5.23 5.46
C SER A 16 -4.24 5.30 3.96
N PRO A 17 -3.15 4.68 3.47
CA PRO A 17 -2.89 4.58 2.03
C PRO A 17 -4.01 3.92 1.23
N VAL A 18 -4.60 2.83 1.74
CA VAL A 18 -5.72 2.14 1.08
C VAL A 18 -6.94 3.05 0.97
N CYS A 19 -7.28 3.78 2.02
CA CYS A 19 -8.38 4.75 2.03
C CYS A 19 -8.15 5.85 0.98
N MET A 20 -6.93 6.40 0.90
CA MET A 20 -6.57 7.35 -0.14
C MET A 20 -6.75 6.76 -1.54
N MET A 21 -6.33 5.51 -1.77
CA MET A 21 -6.55 4.86 -3.06
C MET A 21 -8.03 4.69 -3.35
N GLN A 22 -8.84 4.26 -2.39
CA GLN A 22 -10.29 4.07 -2.60
C GLN A 22 -10.98 5.37 -3.04
N GLU A 23 -10.64 6.49 -2.42
CA GLU A 23 -11.27 7.79 -2.73
C GLU A 23 -10.77 8.37 -4.07
N PHE A 24 -9.46 8.27 -4.35
CA PHE A 24 -8.86 8.94 -5.51
C PHE A 24 -8.77 8.08 -6.76
N LEU A 25 -8.77 6.75 -6.66
CA LEU A 25 -8.60 5.85 -7.79
C LEU A 25 -9.69 6.04 -8.87
N PRO A 26 -10.99 6.23 -8.56
CA PRO A 26 -12.00 6.51 -9.58
C PRO A 26 -11.70 7.79 -10.38
N LEU A 27 -11.24 8.84 -9.70
CA LEU A 27 -10.87 10.12 -10.33
C LEU A 27 -9.64 9.96 -11.22
N LEU A 28 -8.64 9.20 -10.77
CA LEU A 28 -7.43 8.87 -11.54
C LEU A 28 -7.74 8.01 -12.77
N ILE A 29 -8.72 7.10 -12.69
CA ILE A 29 -9.18 6.32 -13.85
C ILE A 29 -9.87 7.24 -14.87
N ALA A 30 -10.74 8.13 -14.41
CA ALA A 30 -11.48 9.06 -15.27
C ALA A 30 -10.58 10.06 -16.00
N SER A 31 -9.43 10.45 -15.41
CA SER A 31 -8.49 11.41 -16.01
C SER A 31 -7.71 10.85 -17.22
N GLY A 32 -7.73 9.53 -17.43
CA GLY A 32 -6.98 8.85 -18.50
C GLY A 32 -5.47 8.66 -18.23
N LYS A 33 -4.96 9.16 -17.10
CA LYS A 33 -3.60 8.92 -16.62
C LYS A 33 -3.64 8.68 -15.11
N ARG A 34 -3.14 7.52 -14.67
CA ARG A 34 -3.11 7.18 -13.24
C ARG A 34 -1.74 6.68 -12.84
N CYS A 35 -1.23 7.28 -11.77
CA CYS A 35 -0.02 6.83 -11.11
C CYS A 35 -0.30 6.78 -9.61
N VAL A 36 -0.15 5.61 -9.00
CA VAL A 36 -0.19 5.45 -7.54
C VAL A 36 1.17 4.92 -7.12
N ILE A 37 1.82 5.62 -6.21
CA ILE A 37 3.14 5.22 -5.70
C ILE A 37 3.04 5.08 -4.19
N ASN A 38 3.32 3.88 -3.70
CA ASN A 38 3.39 3.59 -2.28
C ASN A 38 4.79 3.77 -1.73
N ASN A 39 4.88 4.33 -0.51
CA ASN A 39 6.14 4.35 0.22
C ASN A 39 6.43 2.96 0.81
N GLY A 40 7.10 2.13 0.01
CA GLY A 40 7.57 0.80 0.40
C GLY A 40 8.70 0.84 1.43
N SER A 41 9.25 -0.34 1.70
CA SER A 41 10.44 -0.48 2.54
C SER A 41 11.14 -1.79 2.21
N LEU A 42 12.47 -1.83 2.38
CA LEU A 42 13.22 -3.10 2.39
C LEU A 42 12.61 -4.09 3.39
N MET A 43 12.04 -3.57 4.49
CA MET A 43 11.39 -4.34 5.54
C MET A 43 10.10 -5.05 5.11
N GLY A 44 9.55 -4.71 3.95
CA GLY A 44 8.47 -5.47 3.33
C GLY A 44 8.92 -6.73 2.60
N VAL A 45 10.23 -6.91 2.38
CA VAL A 45 10.82 -8.03 1.62
C VAL A 45 11.82 -8.82 2.47
N MET A 46 12.69 -8.13 3.21
CA MET A 46 13.70 -8.73 4.08
C MET A 46 13.40 -8.33 5.53
N PRO A 47 12.88 -9.23 6.38
CA PRO A 47 12.57 -8.92 7.78
C PRO A 47 13.83 -8.66 8.62
N LEU A 48 13.81 -7.63 9.46
CA LEU A 48 14.82 -7.40 10.51
C LEU A 48 14.22 -7.76 11.89
N PRO A 49 15.03 -8.39 12.77
CA PRO A 49 14.65 -8.62 14.17
C PRO A 49 14.19 -7.34 14.88
N PHE A 50 13.33 -7.50 15.89
CA PHE A 50 12.75 -6.42 16.72
C PHE A 50 11.77 -5.46 16.01
N SER A 51 11.54 -5.62 14.70
CA SER A 51 10.63 -4.78 13.92
C SER A 51 9.41 -5.54 13.37
N ALA A 52 9.00 -6.64 14.00
CA ALA A 52 8.01 -7.59 13.46
C ALA A 52 6.71 -6.92 12.93
N ALA A 53 6.08 -6.05 13.73
CA ALA A 53 4.85 -5.38 13.30
C ALA A 53 5.07 -4.33 12.20
N TYR A 54 6.22 -3.65 12.20
CA TYR A 54 6.54 -2.72 11.12
C TYR A 54 6.78 -3.48 9.80
N ASN A 55 7.59 -4.55 9.85
CA ASN A 55 7.85 -5.42 8.70
C ASN A 55 6.53 -5.95 8.12
N SER A 56 5.61 -6.40 8.98
CA SER A 56 4.30 -6.90 8.54
C SER A 56 3.45 -5.82 7.85
N THR A 57 3.44 -4.58 8.35
CA THR A 57 2.70 -3.49 7.69
C THR A 57 3.25 -3.15 6.31
N LYS A 58 4.58 -3.15 6.13
CA LYS A 58 5.22 -2.84 4.85
C LYS A 58 5.07 -3.98 3.84
N ALA A 59 5.11 -5.23 4.31
CA ALA A 59 4.79 -6.38 3.47
C ALA A 59 3.32 -6.35 3.02
N ALA A 60 2.39 -6.00 3.92
CA ALA A 60 0.98 -5.87 3.60
C ALA A 60 0.72 -4.77 2.55
N LEU A 61 1.29 -3.57 2.74
CA LEU A 61 1.15 -2.48 1.77
C LEU A 61 1.75 -2.86 0.40
N ARG A 62 2.88 -3.56 0.38
CA ARG A 62 3.51 -4.03 -0.85
C ARG A 62 2.61 -5.00 -1.60
N SER A 63 2.13 -6.05 -0.91
CA SER A 63 1.24 -7.03 -1.53
C SER A 63 -0.04 -6.37 -2.03
N PHE A 64 -0.60 -5.42 -1.28
CA PHE A 64 -1.79 -4.67 -1.70
C PHE A 64 -1.53 -3.87 -2.97
N GLY A 65 -0.41 -3.12 -3.04
CA GLY A 65 -0.04 -2.34 -4.21
C GLY A 65 0.22 -3.20 -5.45
N ASP A 66 0.93 -4.31 -5.29
CA ASP A 66 1.22 -5.26 -6.38
C ASP A 66 -0.09 -5.85 -6.95
N THR A 67 -1.03 -6.26 -6.08
CA THR A 67 -2.34 -6.78 -6.51
C THR A 67 -3.19 -5.69 -7.16
N LEU A 68 -3.26 -4.50 -6.56
CA LEU A 68 -4.01 -3.38 -7.11
C LEU A 68 -3.49 -2.99 -8.50
N GLY A 69 -2.18 -3.02 -8.71
CA GLY A 69 -1.55 -2.78 -10.00
C GLY A 69 -2.07 -3.71 -11.10
N LEU A 70 -2.26 -4.99 -10.78
CA LEU A 70 -2.85 -5.97 -11.70
C LEU A 70 -4.33 -5.67 -11.98
N GLU A 71 -5.09 -5.29 -10.96
CA GLU A 71 -6.52 -4.96 -11.09
C GLU A 71 -6.75 -3.72 -11.97
N VAL A 72 -5.84 -2.73 -11.89
CA VAL A 72 -5.96 -1.49 -12.66
C VAL A 72 -5.27 -1.53 -14.03
N ALA A 73 -4.47 -2.56 -14.32
CA ALA A 73 -3.75 -2.74 -15.57
C ALA A 73 -4.64 -2.73 -16.85
N PRO A 74 -5.89 -3.25 -16.85
CA PRO A 74 -6.74 -3.26 -18.05
C PRO A 74 -7.14 -1.87 -18.55
N PHE A 75 -7.18 -0.89 -17.67
CA PHE A 75 -7.50 0.48 -18.02
C PHE A 75 -6.25 1.13 -18.70
N LYS A 76 -6.39 2.14 -19.56
CA LYS A 76 -5.22 2.74 -20.24
C LYS A 76 -4.42 3.66 -19.31
N GLY A 77 -3.09 3.65 -19.40
CA GLY A 77 -2.21 4.60 -18.69
C GLY A 77 -2.02 4.35 -17.19
N ALA A 78 -2.05 3.09 -16.73
CA ALA A 78 -1.73 2.71 -15.34
C ALA A 78 -0.23 2.61 -15.08
N CYS A 79 0.21 3.22 -13.98
CA CYS A 79 1.43 2.89 -13.26
C CYS A 79 1.07 2.75 -11.77
N CYS A 80 1.20 1.56 -11.21
CA CYS A 80 1.09 1.34 -9.76
C CYS A 80 2.39 0.70 -9.30
N LEU A 81 3.08 1.35 -8.36
CA LEU A 81 4.39 0.95 -7.83
C LEU A 81 4.41 1.02 -6.29
#